data_AF-A0A558RCC6-F1
#
_entry.id   AF-A0A558RCC6-F1
#
_cell.length_a   1.000
_cell.length_b   1.000
_cell.length_c   1.000
_cell.angle_alpha   90.00
_cell.angle_beta   90.00
_cell.angle_gamma   90.00
#
_symmetry.space_group_name_H-M   'P 1'
#
loop_
_entity.id
_entity.type
_entity.pdbx_description
1 polymer ?
#
loop_
_entity_poly.entity_id
_entity_poly.type
_entity_poly.pdbx_seq_one_letter_code
_entity_poly.pdbx_strand_id
1 'polypeptide(L)'
;MSRGRSPEHATALAAVWRAYPDLSPSASPADRMARSRERIAAMRPINDTISAQVEADRQARNFAFTEAQAATGEIGERELAILRGRDEHGYDWDRAVAYADGWYAAHAGWNHRIGDNGWANASREAMRHVYSVGFAEGGGDTTDLFDAARRANLAALRADNQPRQAAAIKPARPLPSSWAKPDDEARPTRWSRRLLVVAAVTLAEVQPGEFQAAPASPEMDEALRRSERDGLLIVTLGSDGFVAGYAADAGHPITTDLADAMIADLRHGKALRDLLRDREIDDVLIALQGDQLRVLDAFADALPLCRTMARTRNSALQQRVHLRCWLDRGHAGNGNVGAGHIRWGKAIKGLVGKLGEFTARHAGPAPWRGHLIRVEIAGEHLAHGYVTASGEPVCPEIVVSNKAHLRREMAVALRAFGGATRLA
;
A
#
# COMPACT_ATOMS: atom_id res chain seq x y z
N MET A 1 -14.46 17.44 10.46
CA MET A 1 -14.89 16.30 11.32
C MET A 1 -13.70 15.87 12.17
N SER A 2 -13.83 15.84 13.50
CA SER A 2 -12.71 15.45 14.37
C SER A 2 -12.40 13.96 14.20
N ARG A 3 -11.18 13.59 13.82
CA ARG A 3 -10.74 12.19 13.81
C ARG A 3 -10.52 11.74 15.25
N GLY A 4 -11.30 10.78 15.76
CA GLY A 4 -11.11 10.22 17.11
C GLY A 4 -12.40 9.74 17.76
N ARG A 5 -12.28 9.21 18.99
CA ARG A 5 -13.45 8.91 19.85
C ARG A 5 -14.14 10.22 20.22
N SER A 6 -15.48 10.22 20.29
CA SER A 6 -16.24 11.39 20.73
C SER A 6 -15.84 11.81 22.15
N PRO A 7 -16.01 13.09 22.52
CA PRO A 7 -15.78 13.55 23.89
C PRO A 7 -16.58 12.76 24.93
N GLU A 8 -17.77 12.30 24.59
CA GLU A 8 -18.62 11.44 25.43
C GLU A 8 -17.98 10.07 25.66
N HIS A 9 -17.49 9.40 24.60
CA HIS A 9 -16.78 8.13 24.71
C HIS A 9 -15.49 8.27 25.56
N ALA A 10 -14.75 9.36 25.37
CA ALA A 10 -13.56 9.65 26.17
C ALA A 10 -13.91 9.86 27.65
N THR A 11 -15.01 10.56 27.93
CA THR A 11 -15.50 10.82 29.29
C THR A 11 -15.96 9.53 29.98
N ALA A 12 -16.70 8.68 29.28
CA ALA A 12 -17.16 7.39 29.81
C ALA A 12 -15.99 6.45 30.12
N LEU A 13 -15.00 6.35 29.22
CA LEU A 13 -13.78 5.57 29.47
C LEU A 13 -13.00 6.14 30.67
N ALA A 14 -12.83 7.45 30.75
CA ALA A 14 -12.14 8.10 31.87
C ALA A 14 -12.86 7.86 33.21
N ALA A 15 -14.21 7.83 33.22
CA ALA A 15 -14.98 7.52 34.42
C ALA A 15 -14.70 6.08 34.93
N VAL A 16 -14.61 5.09 34.04
CA VAL A 16 -14.24 3.72 34.41
C VAL A 16 -12.82 3.65 34.95
N TRP A 17 -11.87 4.37 34.36
CA TRP A 17 -10.49 4.44 34.88
C TRP A 17 -10.42 5.09 36.26
N ARG A 18 -11.26 6.08 36.56
CA ARG A 18 -11.37 6.68 37.90
C ARG A 18 -12.01 5.74 38.92
N ALA A 19 -13.03 4.98 38.52
CA ALA A 19 -13.72 4.03 39.39
C ALA A 19 -12.89 2.76 39.68
N TYR A 20 -12.06 2.34 38.71
CA TYR A 20 -11.21 1.15 38.80
C TYR A 20 -9.74 1.49 38.50
N PRO A 21 -9.08 2.29 39.37
CA PRO A 21 -7.69 2.67 39.19
C PRO A 21 -6.75 1.47 39.36
N ASP A 22 -5.53 1.59 38.83
CA ASP A 22 -4.48 0.62 39.10
C ASP A 22 -4.13 0.63 40.60
N LEU A 23 -3.94 -0.57 41.17
CA LEU A 23 -3.46 -0.69 42.54
C LEU A 23 -1.93 -0.49 42.58
N SER A 24 -1.43 -0.06 43.74
CA SER A 24 0.00 0.09 44.00
C SER A 24 0.80 -1.16 43.57
N PRO A 25 2.04 -1.02 43.07
CA PRO A 25 2.94 -2.14 42.83
C PRO A 25 3.19 -3.04 44.05
N SER A 26 2.99 -2.51 45.26
CA SER A 26 3.09 -3.25 46.52
C SER A 26 1.87 -4.13 46.84
N ALA A 27 0.76 -3.98 46.12
CA ALA A 27 -0.41 -4.83 46.27
C ALA A 27 -0.15 -6.24 45.72
N SER A 28 -0.84 -7.25 46.29
CA SER A 28 -0.66 -8.63 45.87
C SER A 28 -0.94 -8.82 44.36
N PRO A 29 -0.24 -9.73 43.68
CA PRO A 29 -0.53 -10.02 42.28
C PRO A 29 -1.98 -10.44 42.03
N ALA A 30 -2.59 -11.18 42.97
CA ALA A 30 -3.97 -11.63 42.87
C ALA A 30 -4.96 -10.45 42.87
N ASP A 31 -4.76 -9.46 43.75
CA ASP A 31 -5.63 -8.29 43.83
C ASP A 31 -5.51 -7.38 42.59
N ARG A 32 -4.28 -7.23 42.07
CA ARG A 32 -4.04 -6.49 40.82
C ARG A 32 -4.73 -7.17 39.63
N MET A 33 -4.72 -8.50 39.58
CA MET A 33 -5.45 -9.26 38.56
C MET A 33 -6.97 -9.13 38.72
N ALA A 34 -7.49 -9.21 39.94
CA ALA A 34 -8.91 -9.02 40.22
C ALA A 34 -9.38 -7.62 39.78
N ARG A 35 -8.64 -6.57 40.15
CA ARG A 35 -8.92 -5.18 39.73
C ARG A 35 -8.90 -5.00 38.21
N SER A 36 -7.96 -5.67 37.53
CA SER A 36 -7.90 -5.64 36.06
C SER A 36 -9.13 -6.29 35.42
N ARG A 37 -9.63 -7.41 35.98
CA ARG A 37 -10.84 -8.08 35.51
C ARG A 37 -12.09 -7.25 35.73
N GLU A 38 -12.24 -6.63 36.91
CA GLU A 38 -13.33 -5.71 37.22
C GLU A 38 -13.38 -4.55 36.22
N ARG A 39 -12.22 -3.94 35.93
CA ARG A 39 -12.13 -2.87 34.93
C ARG A 39 -12.51 -3.35 33.53
N ILE A 40 -12.02 -4.51 33.10
CA ILE A 40 -12.37 -5.09 31.79
C ILE A 40 -13.88 -5.32 31.70
N ALA A 41 -14.50 -5.86 32.74
CA ALA A 41 -15.95 -6.06 32.79
C ALA A 41 -16.71 -4.73 32.69
N ALA A 42 -16.27 -3.69 33.40
CA ALA A 42 -16.88 -2.36 33.35
C ALA A 42 -16.68 -1.64 32.00
N MET A 43 -15.54 -1.83 31.33
CA MET A 43 -15.27 -1.25 30.01
C MET A 43 -16.03 -1.94 28.88
N ARG A 44 -16.39 -3.22 29.05
CA ARG A 44 -17.02 -4.03 27.99
C ARG A 44 -18.25 -3.38 27.36
N PRO A 45 -19.30 -2.99 28.10
CA PRO A 45 -20.49 -2.38 27.49
C PRO A 45 -20.16 -1.08 26.74
N ILE A 46 -19.22 -0.27 27.24
CA ILE A 46 -18.79 0.97 26.59
C ILE A 46 -18.11 0.66 25.25
N ASN A 47 -17.20 -0.32 25.24
CA ASN A 47 -16.52 -0.74 24.01
C ASN A 47 -17.50 -1.35 23.00
N ASP A 48 -18.51 -2.09 23.46
CA ASP A 48 -19.55 -2.65 22.61
C ASP A 48 -20.39 -1.53 21.97
N THR A 49 -20.79 -0.51 22.73
CA THR A 49 -21.47 0.69 22.20
C THR A 49 -20.61 1.46 21.20
N ILE A 50 -19.33 1.70 21.52
CA ILE A 50 -18.39 2.37 20.60
C ILE A 50 -18.28 1.58 19.29
N SER A 51 -18.15 0.26 19.37
CA SER A 51 -18.03 -0.61 18.20
C SER A 51 -19.29 -0.57 17.36
N ALA A 52 -20.47 -0.61 17.99
CA ALA A 52 -21.76 -0.49 17.30
C ALA A 52 -21.91 0.86 16.59
N GLN A 53 -21.49 1.97 17.22
CA GLN A 53 -21.55 3.29 16.58
C GLN A 53 -20.59 3.41 15.39
N VAL A 54 -19.35 2.93 15.55
CA VAL A 54 -18.36 2.93 14.46
C VAL A 54 -18.86 2.12 13.26
N GLU A 55 -19.53 1.01 13.53
CA GLU A 55 -20.12 0.16 12.50
C GLU A 55 -21.32 0.83 11.83
N ALA A 56 -22.22 1.47 12.59
CA ALA A 56 -23.30 2.28 12.04
C ALA A 56 -22.78 3.43 11.15
N ASP A 57 -21.74 4.15 11.59
CA ASP A 57 -21.10 5.22 10.83
C ASP A 57 -20.41 4.71 9.55
N ARG A 58 -19.87 3.48 9.57
CA ARG A 58 -19.33 2.83 8.37
C ARG A 58 -20.43 2.57 7.35
N GLN A 59 -21.52 1.95 7.80
CA GLN A 59 -22.65 1.61 6.92
C GLN A 59 -23.30 2.86 6.34
N ALA A 60 -23.53 3.88 7.16
CA ALA A 60 -24.10 5.15 6.72
C ALA A 60 -23.24 5.86 5.67
N ARG A 61 -21.92 5.90 5.86
CA ARG A 61 -21.00 6.50 4.87
C ARG A 61 -20.97 5.73 3.56
N ASN A 62 -21.01 4.40 3.61
CA ASN A 62 -21.01 3.58 2.42
C ASN A 62 -22.29 3.80 1.60
N PHE A 63 -23.47 3.78 2.25
CA PHE A 63 -24.72 4.07 1.57
C PHE A 63 -24.76 5.49 1.01
N ALA A 64 -24.38 6.50 1.79
CA ALA A 64 -24.36 7.89 1.31
C ALA A 64 -23.44 8.08 0.09
N PHE A 65 -22.31 7.38 0.04
CA PHE A 65 -21.41 7.38 -1.12
C PHE A 65 -22.10 6.80 -2.36
N THR A 66 -22.74 5.64 -2.23
CA THR A 66 -23.46 5.00 -3.34
C THR A 66 -24.67 5.83 -3.80
N GLU A 67 -25.42 6.43 -2.87
CA GLU A 67 -26.52 7.35 -3.20
C GLU A 67 -26.03 8.60 -3.94
N ALA A 68 -24.88 9.15 -3.55
CA ALA A 68 -24.27 10.28 -4.24
C ALA A 68 -23.90 9.92 -5.69
N GLN A 69 -23.33 8.71 -5.93
CA GLN A 69 -23.08 8.22 -7.28
C GLN A 69 -24.36 8.07 -8.11
N ALA A 70 -25.47 7.64 -7.47
CA ALA A 70 -26.76 7.57 -8.13
C ALA A 70 -27.26 8.96 -8.56
N ALA A 71 -27.15 9.94 -7.66
CA ALA A 71 -27.58 11.31 -7.93
C ALA A 71 -26.78 12.00 -9.05
N THR A 72 -25.49 11.65 -9.21
CA THR A 72 -24.62 12.18 -10.27
C THR A 72 -24.71 11.42 -11.60
N GLY A 73 -25.46 10.31 -11.64
CA GLY A 73 -25.58 9.46 -12.84
C GLY A 73 -24.33 8.61 -13.14
N GLU A 74 -23.39 8.52 -12.20
CA GLU A 74 -22.14 7.74 -12.32
C GLU A 74 -22.29 6.31 -11.76
N ILE A 75 -23.50 5.91 -11.37
CA ILE A 75 -23.76 4.63 -10.71
C ILE A 75 -23.81 3.46 -11.70
N GLY A 76 -23.15 2.36 -11.34
CA GLY A 76 -23.22 1.09 -12.07
C GLY A 76 -24.45 0.26 -11.69
N GLU A 77 -24.77 -0.75 -12.51
CA GLU A 77 -25.90 -1.67 -12.25
C GLU A 77 -25.74 -2.45 -10.94
N ARG A 78 -24.51 -2.81 -10.57
CA ARG A 78 -24.21 -3.49 -9.30
C ARG A 78 -24.49 -2.56 -8.12
N GLU A 79 -24.05 -1.31 -8.19
CA GLU A 79 -24.26 -0.32 -7.15
C GLU A 79 -25.75 0.04 -7.00
N LEU A 80 -26.52 0.05 -8.10
CA LEU A 80 -27.99 0.14 -8.04
C LEU A 80 -28.61 -1.06 -7.32
N ALA A 81 -28.09 -2.28 -7.55
CA ALA A 81 -28.53 -3.46 -6.82
C ALA A 81 -28.19 -3.40 -5.32
N ILE A 82 -27.11 -2.71 -4.91
CA ILE A 82 -26.81 -2.45 -3.48
C ILE A 82 -27.91 -1.58 -2.86
N LEU A 83 -28.35 -0.51 -3.54
CA LEU A 83 -29.42 0.34 -3.03
C LEU A 83 -30.76 -0.41 -2.94
N ARG A 84 -31.04 -1.30 -3.90
CA ARG A 84 -32.20 -2.19 -3.83
C ARG A 84 -32.12 -3.16 -2.64
N GLY A 85 -30.97 -3.80 -2.46
CA GLY A 85 -30.75 -4.72 -1.34
C GLY A 85 -30.90 -4.05 0.03
N ARG A 86 -30.57 -2.77 0.15
CA ARG A 86 -30.86 -1.96 1.36
C ARG A 86 -32.37 -1.81 1.59
N ASP A 87 -33.11 -1.47 0.55
CA ASP A 87 -34.56 -1.21 0.64
C ASP A 87 -35.33 -2.50 0.99
N GLU A 88 -34.85 -3.66 0.53
CA GLU A 88 -35.49 -4.97 0.73
C GLU A 88 -35.01 -5.74 1.98
N HIS A 89 -33.73 -5.58 2.38
CA HIS A 89 -33.12 -6.35 3.47
C HIS A 89 -32.70 -5.51 4.68
N GLY A 90 -33.06 -4.22 4.68
CA GLY A 90 -32.80 -3.27 5.75
C GLY A 90 -31.46 -2.56 5.61
N TYR A 91 -31.23 -1.63 6.54
CA TYR A 91 -30.04 -0.78 6.56
C TYR A 91 -28.80 -1.53 7.09
N ASP A 92 -28.40 -2.57 6.37
CA ASP A 92 -27.21 -3.39 6.62
C ASP A 92 -26.39 -3.47 5.33
N TRP A 93 -25.24 -2.80 5.33
CA TRP A 93 -24.36 -2.71 4.15
C TRP A 93 -23.90 -4.09 3.65
N ASP A 94 -23.55 -4.98 4.57
CA ASP A 94 -22.96 -6.26 4.18
C ASP A 94 -24.03 -7.19 3.57
N ARG A 95 -25.29 -7.11 4.06
CA ARG A 95 -26.44 -7.78 3.43
C ARG A 95 -26.76 -7.20 2.06
N ALA A 96 -26.78 -5.87 1.94
CA ALA A 96 -27.03 -5.20 0.67
C ALA A 96 -25.97 -5.57 -0.39
N VAL A 97 -24.70 -5.66 0.00
CA VAL A 97 -23.61 -6.15 -0.87
C VAL A 97 -23.80 -7.61 -1.23
N ALA A 98 -24.13 -8.49 -0.28
CA ALA A 98 -24.36 -9.91 -0.56
C ALA A 98 -25.52 -10.12 -1.54
N TYR A 99 -26.61 -9.35 -1.40
CA TYR A 99 -27.72 -9.33 -2.35
C TYR A 99 -27.24 -8.89 -3.73
N ALA A 100 -26.55 -7.75 -3.81
CA ALA A 100 -26.07 -7.18 -5.06
C ALA A 100 -25.08 -8.10 -5.79
N ASP A 101 -24.23 -8.80 -5.05
CA ASP A 101 -23.30 -9.79 -5.61
C ASP A 101 -24.06 -10.98 -6.22
N GLY A 102 -25.12 -11.45 -5.56
CA GLY A 102 -26.02 -12.47 -6.09
C GLY A 102 -26.70 -12.00 -7.38
N TRP A 103 -27.31 -10.82 -7.33
CA TRP A 103 -27.98 -10.20 -8.46
C TRP A 103 -27.04 -10.02 -9.65
N TYR A 104 -25.85 -9.47 -9.41
CA TYR A 104 -24.85 -9.24 -10.44
C TYR A 104 -24.30 -10.55 -11.01
N ALA A 105 -24.09 -11.58 -10.19
CA ALA A 105 -23.68 -12.90 -10.68
C ALA A 105 -24.72 -13.51 -11.63
N ALA A 106 -26.01 -13.36 -11.31
CA ALA A 106 -27.08 -13.76 -12.22
C ALA A 106 -27.05 -12.93 -13.52
N HIS A 107 -26.99 -11.59 -13.38
CA HIS A 107 -26.99 -10.65 -14.49
C HIS A 107 -25.82 -10.86 -15.46
N ALA A 108 -24.61 -11.11 -14.95
CA ALA A 108 -23.38 -11.31 -15.70
C ALA A 108 -23.20 -12.74 -16.25
N GLY A 109 -24.17 -13.64 -16.02
CA GLY A 109 -24.09 -15.01 -16.53
C GLY A 109 -23.15 -15.93 -15.74
N TRP A 110 -22.82 -15.58 -14.50
CA TRP A 110 -21.93 -16.40 -13.67
C TRP A 110 -22.70 -17.56 -13.02
N ASN A 111 -21.96 -18.58 -12.58
CA ASN A 111 -22.50 -19.66 -11.77
C ASN A 111 -22.93 -19.13 -10.39
N HIS A 112 -23.95 -19.74 -9.78
CA HIS A 112 -24.31 -19.48 -8.39
C HIS A 112 -23.15 -19.91 -7.48
N ARG A 113 -22.37 -18.93 -7.00
CA ARG A 113 -21.22 -19.14 -6.12
C ARG A 113 -21.08 -17.96 -5.19
N ILE A 114 -21.44 -18.16 -3.92
CA ILE A 114 -21.02 -17.21 -2.88
C ILE A 114 -19.55 -17.47 -2.54
N GLY A 115 -18.73 -16.43 -2.56
CA GLY A 115 -17.34 -16.51 -2.09
C GLY A 115 -17.26 -16.80 -0.60
N ASP A 116 -16.15 -17.38 -0.14
CA ASP A 116 -15.89 -17.59 1.28
C ASP A 116 -15.36 -16.28 1.89
N ASN A 117 -16.29 -15.35 2.14
CA ASN A 117 -15.99 -13.93 2.36
C ASN A 117 -15.51 -13.59 3.79
N GLY A 118 -14.94 -14.55 4.53
CA GLY A 118 -14.40 -14.31 5.88
C GLY A 118 -15.45 -13.93 6.95
N TRP A 119 -16.74 -14.06 6.66
CA TRP A 119 -17.82 -13.77 7.60
C TRP A 119 -17.86 -14.79 8.76
N ALA A 120 -18.28 -14.35 9.95
CA ALA A 120 -18.55 -15.24 11.08
C ALA A 120 -19.64 -16.28 10.73
N ASN A 121 -19.57 -17.49 11.32
CA ASN A 121 -20.42 -18.63 10.94
C ASN A 121 -21.94 -18.31 10.94
N ALA A 122 -22.46 -17.65 11.99
CA ALA A 122 -23.88 -17.29 12.10
C ALA A 122 -24.32 -16.23 11.08
N SER A 123 -23.40 -15.35 10.66
CA SER A 123 -23.65 -14.38 9.58
C SER A 123 -23.59 -15.06 8.20
N ARG A 124 -22.91 -16.20 8.07
CA ARG A 124 -22.68 -16.85 6.77
C ARG A 124 -23.95 -17.46 6.17
N GLU A 125 -24.84 -18.02 6.98
CA GLU A 125 -26.13 -18.55 6.52
C GLU A 125 -27.10 -17.44 6.09
N ALA A 126 -27.19 -16.37 6.88
CA ALA A 126 -27.99 -15.20 6.53
C ALA A 126 -27.52 -14.56 5.22
N MET A 127 -26.21 -14.38 5.04
CA MET A 127 -25.66 -13.83 3.79
C MET A 127 -25.84 -14.77 2.60
N ARG A 128 -25.76 -16.10 2.79
CA ARG A 128 -26.08 -17.09 1.75
C ARG A 128 -27.52 -17.00 1.28
N HIS A 129 -28.44 -16.81 2.22
CA HIS A 129 -29.84 -16.62 1.90
C HIS A 129 -30.04 -15.34 1.08
N VAL A 130 -29.52 -14.21 1.56
CA VAL A 130 -29.62 -12.90 0.88
C VAL A 130 -28.98 -12.92 -0.52
N TYR A 131 -27.81 -13.55 -0.67
CA TYR A 131 -27.18 -13.78 -1.97
C TYR A 131 -28.08 -14.60 -2.91
N SER A 132 -28.70 -15.67 -2.40
CA SER A 132 -29.56 -16.54 -3.21
C SER A 132 -30.83 -15.82 -3.66
N VAL A 133 -31.39 -14.95 -2.81
CA VAL A 133 -32.51 -14.08 -3.17
C VAL A 133 -32.08 -13.12 -4.28
N GLY A 134 -30.96 -12.40 -4.10
CA GLY A 134 -30.44 -11.51 -5.14
C GLY A 134 -30.17 -12.23 -6.46
N PHE A 135 -29.60 -13.44 -6.42
CA PHE A 135 -29.37 -14.25 -7.61
C PHE A 135 -30.67 -14.63 -8.33
N ALA A 136 -31.70 -15.05 -7.59
CA ALA A 136 -33.00 -15.36 -8.17
C ALA A 136 -33.65 -14.12 -8.80
N GLU A 137 -33.60 -12.98 -8.12
CA GLU A 137 -34.16 -11.72 -8.63
C GLU A 137 -33.36 -11.09 -9.77
N GLY A 138 -32.07 -11.43 -9.88
CA GLY A 138 -31.23 -11.15 -11.05
C GLY A 138 -31.54 -12.06 -12.25
N GLY A 139 -32.51 -12.96 -12.11
CA GLY A 139 -32.99 -13.87 -13.15
C GLY A 139 -32.27 -15.21 -13.20
N GLY A 140 -31.52 -15.58 -12.17
CA GLY A 140 -30.84 -16.87 -12.08
C GLY A 140 -31.74 -17.98 -11.51
N ASP A 141 -31.61 -19.18 -12.07
CA ASP A 141 -32.32 -20.38 -11.61
C ASP A 141 -31.31 -21.49 -11.27
N THR A 142 -31.18 -21.81 -9.98
CA THR A 142 -30.26 -22.87 -9.53
C THR A 142 -30.74 -24.28 -9.85
N THR A 143 -31.98 -24.44 -10.29
CA THR A 143 -32.59 -25.74 -10.64
C THR A 143 -32.44 -26.10 -12.12
N ASP A 144 -32.15 -25.12 -12.99
CA ASP A 144 -31.89 -25.34 -14.42
C ASP A 144 -30.38 -25.53 -14.68
N LEU A 145 -30.01 -26.72 -15.15
CA LEU A 145 -28.62 -27.09 -15.45
C LEU A 145 -27.98 -26.20 -16.52
N PHE A 146 -28.78 -25.60 -17.40
CA PHE A 146 -28.31 -24.72 -18.49
C PHE A 146 -28.50 -23.23 -18.19
N ASP A 147 -28.98 -22.87 -16.99
CA ASP A 147 -29.24 -21.49 -16.56
C ASP A 147 -28.02 -20.58 -16.78
N ALA A 148 -26.85 -21.00 -16.27
CA ALA A 148 -25.62 -20.23 -16.40
C ALA A 148 -25.22 -19.99 -17.86
N ALA A 149 -25.33 -21.00 -18.72
CA ALA A 149 -25.01 -20.87 -20.14
C ALA A 149 -25.99 -19.91 -20.85
N ARG A 150 -27.29 -20.01 -20.54
CA ARG A 150 -28.32 -19.13 -21.11
C ARG A 150 -28.10 -17.68 -20.69
N ARG A 151 -27.84 -17.43 -19.40
CA ARG A 151 -27.56 -16.09 -18.89
C ARG A 151 -26.25 -15.52 -19.42
N ALA A 152 -25.20 -16.34 -19.57
CA ALA A 152 -23.94 -15.90 -20.19
C ALA A 152 -24.16 -15.43 -21.64
N ASN A 153 -24.95 -16.17 -22.43
CA ASN A 153 -25.30 -15.75 -23.80
C ASN A 153 -26.12 -14.45 -23.80
N LEU A 154 -27.09 -14.30 -22.89
CA LEU A 154 -27.86 -13.06 -22.76
C LEU A 154 -26.99 -11.88 -22.32
N ALA A 155 -26.03 -12.09 -21.41
CA ALA A 155 -25.09 -11.08 -20.98
C ALA A 155 -24.16 -10.64 -22.13
N ALA A 156 -23.68 -11.59 -22.95
CA ALA A 156 -22.90 -11.28 -24.15
C ALA A 156 -23.69 -10.43 -25.15
N LEU A 157 -24.96 -10.77 -25.40
CA LEU A 157 -25.85 -9.98 -26.26
C LEU A 157 -26.08 -8.56 -25.72
N ARG A 158 -26.17 -8.37 -24.40
CA ARG A 158 -26.28 -7.03 -23.80
C ARG A 158 -25.00 -6.22 -24.01
N ALA A 159 -23.83 -6.83 -23.83
CA ALA A 159 -22.54 -6.18 -24.07
C ALA A 159 -22.37 -5.74 -25.53
N ASP A 160 -22.86 -6.54 -26.48
CA ASP A 160 -22.81 -6.22 -27.92
C ASP A 160 -23.79 -5.09 -28.32
N ASN A 161 -24.90 -4.94 -27.58
CA ASN A 161 -25.92 -3.91 -27.82
C ASN A 161 -25.62 -2.57 -27.12
N GLN A 162 -24.67 -2.54 -26.19
CA GLN A 162 -24.19 -1.27 -25.64
C GLN A 162 -23.37 -0.56 -26.72
N PRO A 163 -23.49 0.79 -26.84
CA PRO A 163 -22.55 1.53 -27.67
C PRO A 163 -21.17 1.09 -27.25
N ARG A 164 -20.31 0.64 -28.19
CA ARG A 164 -18.89 0.46 -27.89
C ARG A 164 -18.47 1.74 -27.22
N GLN A 165 -18.23 1.71 -25.90
CA GLN A 165 -17.52 2.78 -25.24
C GLN A 165 -16.31 2.98 -26.13
N ALA A 166 -16.20 4.16 -26.75
CA ALA A 166 -15.04 4.50 -27.55
C ALA A 166 -13.88 4.13 -26.66
N ALA A 167 -13.18 3.05 -27.00
CA ALA A 167 -12.18 2.49 -26.12
C ALA A 167 -11.24 3.66 -25.90
N ALA A 168 -11.22 4.21 -24.68
CA ALA A 168 -10.33 5.30 -24.35
C ALA A 168 -9.00 4.83 -24.89
N ILE A 169 -8.43 5.58 -25.85
CA ILE A 169 -7.20 5.20 -26.52
C ILE A 169 -6.25 4.96 -25.37
N LYS A 170 -6.03 3.67 -25.03
CA LYS A 170 -5.18 3.35 -23.90
C LYS A 170 -3.85 3.91 -24.33
N PRO A 171 -3.29 4.90 -23.60
CA PRO A 171 -1.95 5.33 -23.94
C PRO A 171 -1.14 4.04 -23.95
N ALA A 172 -0.38 3.81 -25.02
CA ALA A 172 0.39 2.58 -25.20
C ALA A 172 1.40 2.35 -24.04
N ARG A 173 1.52 3.36 -23.15
CA ARG A 173 2.28 3.37 -21.91
C ARG A 173 1.35 3.80 -20.76
N PRO A 174 1.36 3.11 -19.60
CA PRO A 174 0.63 3.57 -18.44
C PRO A 174 1.17 4.95 -18.02
N LEU A 175 0.28 5.91 -17.77
CA LEU A 175 0.66 7.24 -17.29
C LEU A 175 1.37 7.14 -15.92
N PRO A 176 2.35 7.99 -15.62
CA PRO A 176 2.99 8.07 -14.30
C PRO A 176 2.01 8.08 -13.13
N SER A 177 0.87 8.76 -13.24
CA SER A 177 -0.19 8.76 -12.21
C SER A 177 -0.87 7.42 -11.96
N SER A 178 -0.83 6.51 -12.93
CA SER A 178 -1.38 5.15 -12.81
C SER A 178 -0.40 4.13 -12.21
N TRP A 179 0.88 4.47 -12.09
CA TRP A 179 1.91 3.55 -11.60
C TRP A 179 1.65 3.10 -10.16
N ALA A 180 2.07 1.86 -9.87
CA ALA A 180 1.94 1.27 -8.55
C ALA A 180 2.88 1.94 -7.54
N LYS A 181 2.60 1.72 -6.25
CA LYS A 181 3.55 2.09 -5.19
C LYS A 181 4.80 1.20 -5.28
N PRO A 182 5.99 1.68 -4.90
CA PRO A 182 7.16 0.80 -4.81
C PRO A 182 6.92 -0.28 -3.76
N ASP A 183 7.37 -1.48 -4.08
CA ASP A 183 7.37 -2.67 -3.23
C ASP A 183 8.80 -3.22 -3.12
N ASP A 184 8.96 -4.40 -2.54
CA ASP A 184 10.22 -5.14 -2.50
C ASP A 184 10.22 -6.38 -3.41
N GLU A 185 9.19 -6.55 -4.26
CA GLU A 185 9.12 -7.66 -5.21
C GLU A 185 10.09 -7.48 -6.37
N ALA A 186 10.21 -6.25 -6.87
CA ALA A 186 11.11 -5.96 -7.98
C ALA A 186 12.56 -6.33 -7.63
N ARG A 187 13.26 -6.93 -8.60
CA ARG A 187 14.69 -7.27 -8.44
C ARG A 187 15.49 -5.98 -8.20
N PRO A 188 16.46 -5.99 -7.27
CA PRO A 188 17.38 -4.89 -7.07
C PRO A 188 18.07 -4.43 -8.36
N THR A 189 18.26 -3.12 -8.49
CA THR A 189 18.75 -2.48 -9.72
C THR A 189 19.99 -1.63 -9.41
N ARG A 190 20.96 -1.61 -10.34
CA ARG A 190 22.18 -0.80 -10.21
C ARG A 190 21.82 0.67 -10.05
N TRP A 191 22.41 1.38 -9.07
CA TRP A 191 22.14 2.79 -8.82
C TRP A 191 22.25 3.67 -10.08
N SER A 192 23.26 3.43 -10.91
CA SER A 192 23.49 4.14 -12.17
C SER A 192 22.38 3.97 -13.24
N ARG A 193 21.47 3.02 -13.05
CA ARG A 193 20.33 2.74 -13.96
C ARG A 193 18.99 3.13 -13.35
N ARG A 194 19.00 3.97 -12.32
CA ARG A 194 17.81 4.39 -11.59
C ARG A 194 17.54 5.86 -11.82
N LEU A 195 16.26 6.20 -11.90
CA LEU A 195 15.77 7.56 -12.02
C LEU A 195 14.81 7.87 -10.87
N LEU A 196 15.05 8.99 -10.19
CA LEU A 196 14.16 9.58 -9.21
C LEU A 196 13.68 10.93 -9.73
N VAL A 197 12.37 11.10 -9.91
CA VAL A 197 11.77 12.39 -10.28
C VAL A 197 11.09 12.98 -9.05
N VAL A 198 11.48 14.18 -8.64
CA VAL A 198 11.06 14.84 -7.41
C VAL A 198 10.61 16.27 -7.67
N ALA A 199 9.82 16.81 -6.75
CA ALA A 199 9.42 18.20 -6.79
C ALA A 199 10.52 19.10 -6.21
N ALA A 200 10.70 20.29 -6.77
CA ALA A 200 11.58 21.32 -6.21
C ALA A 200 11.12 21.74 -4.80
N VAL A 201 9.79 21.82 -4.62
CA VAL A 201 9.14 22.08 -3.34
C VAL A 201 8.19 20.93 -3.01
N THR A 202 8.44 20.27 -1.88
CA THR A 202 7.51 19.29 -1.32
C THR A 202 6.63 19.98 -0.30
N LEU A 203 5.31 19.94 -0.46
CA LEU A 203 4.38 20.50 0.50
C LEU A 203 3.94 19.43 1.51
N ALA A 204 4.05 19.75 2.79
CA ALA A 204 3.43 18.99 3.87
C ALA A 204 2.22 19.75 4.40
N GLU A 205 1.11 19.04 4.54
CA GLU A 205 -0.06 19.56 5.25
C GLU A 205 0.27 19.63 6.74
N VAL A 206 0.35 20.85 7.28
CA VAL A 206 0.63 21.11 8.71
C VAL A 206 -0.68 21.20 9.48
N GLN A 207 -1.73 21.73 8.85
CA GLN A 207 -3.11 21.73 9.31
C GLN A 207 -4.05 21.44 8.13
N PRO A 208 -5.30 21.00 8.35
CA PRO A 208 -6.27 20.81 7.27
C PRO A 208 -6.37 22.03 6.35
N GLY A 209 -5.90 21.91 5.11
CA GLY A 209 -5.86 23.01 4.12
C GLY A 209 -4.69 24.00 4.25
N GLU A 210 -3.79 23.82 5.21
CA GLU A 210 -2.58 24.64 5.38
C GLU A 210 -1.33 23.81 5.04
N PHE A 211 -0.64 24.22 3.98
CA PHE A 211 0.52 23.52 3.44
C PHE A 211 1.78 24.37 3.59
N GLN A 212 2.86 23.76 4.06
CA GLN A 212 4.17 24.40 4.16
C GLN A 212 5.23 23.56 3.45
N ALA A 213 6.34 24.20 3.06
CA ALA A 213 7.50 23.50 2.52
C ALA A 213 8.04 22.50 3.56
N ALA A 214 8.09 21.23 3.18
CA ALA A 214 8.64 20.18 4.01
C ALA A 214 10.17 20.24 3.97
N PRO A 215 10.86 20.12 5.13
CA PRO A 215 12.30 19.99 5.14
C PRO A 215 12.74 18.69 4.43
N ALA A 216 13.97 18.69 3.93
CA ALA A 216 14.56 17.49 3.32
C ALA A 216 14.48 16.30 4.30
N SER A 217 13.99 15.17 3.80
CA SER A 217 13.87 13.96 4.59
C SER A 217 15.20 13.18 4.62
N PRO A 218 15.49 12.38 5.67
CA PRO A 218 16.66 11.52 5.70
C PRO A 218 16.75 10.55 4.51
N GLU A 219 15.59 10.19 3.96
CA GLU A 219 15.50 9.39 2.73
C GLU A 219 15.98 10.17 1.50
N MET A 220 15.71 11.48 1.42
CA MET A 220 16.25 12.35 0.37
C MET A 220 17.76 12.53 0.51
N ASP A 221 18.26 12.74 1.74
CA ASP A 221 19.71 12.84 1.99
C ASP A 221 20.45 11.58 1.52
N GLU A 222 19.84 10.41 1.72
CA GLU A 222 20.39 9.16 1.17
C GLU A 222 20.34 9.15 -0.36
N ALA A 223 19.24 9.58 -0.99
CA ALA A 223 19.16 9.67 -2.44
C ALA A 223 20.26 10.59 -3.02
N LEU A 224 20.51 11.75 -2.38
CA LEU A 224 21.60 12.65 -2.77
C LEU A 224 22.96 11.98 -2.67
N ARG A 225 23.25 11.32 -1.54
CA ARG A 225 24.50 10.54 -1.38
C ARG A 225 24.67 9.48 -2.47
N ARG A 226 23.58 8.81 -2.88
CA ARG A 226 23.60 7.81 -3.96
C ARG A 226 23.75 8.42 -5.33
N SER A 227 23.23 9.63 -5.54
CA SER A 227 23.43 10.37 -6.78
C SER A 227 24.92 10.71 -6.96
N GLU A 228 25.55 11.25 -5.92
CA GLU A 228 26.96 11.62 -5.93
C GLU A 228 27.91 10.43 -6.03
N ARG A 229 27.63 9.34 -5.31
CA ARG A 229 28.56 8.20 -5.20
C ARG A 229 28.34 7.12 -6.25
N ASP A 230 27.08 6.79 -6.50
CA ASP A 230 26.69 5.56 -7.21
C ASP A 230 25.96 5.84 -8.54
N GLY A 231 25.77 7.11 -8.89
CA GLY A 231 25.22 7.54 -10.18
C GLY A 231 23.69 7.51 -10.30
N LEU A 232 22.95 7.52 -9.18
CA LEU A 232 21.50 7.72 -9.21
C LEU A 232 21.15 9.04 -9.94
N LEU A 233 20.32 8.98 -10.98
CA LEU A 233 19.83 10.18 -11.64
C LEU A 233 18.65 10.75 -10.85
N ILE A 234 18.79 12.00 -10.40
CA ILE A 234 17.70 12.78 -9.83
C ILE A 234 17.29 13.83 -10.86
N VAL A 235 15.99 13.94 -11.12
CA VAL A 235 15.40 15.01 -11.92
C VAL A 235 14.42 15.78 -11.04
N THR A 236 14.60 17.08 -10.96
CA THR A 236 13.71 17.96 -10.21
C THR A 236 12.75 18.66 -11.15
N LEU A 237 11.47 18.70 -10.80
CA LEU A 237 10.46 19.54 -11.44
C LEU A 237 10.20 20.78 -10.58
N GLY A 238 10.59 21.95 -11.09
CA GLY A 238 10.32 23.27 -10.52
C GLY A 238 9.47 24.13 -11.45
N SER A 239 9.27 25.40 -11.10
CA SER A 239 8.50 26.35 -11.93
C SER A 239 9.10 26.58 -13.32
N ASP A 240 10.43 26.45 -13.44
CA ASP A 240 11.15 26.62 -14.71
C ASP A 240 11.22 25.32 -15.53
N GLY A 241 10.63 24.22 -15.03
CA GLY A 241 10.62 22.92 -15.68
C GLY A 241 11.52 21.87 -15.04
N PHE A 242 11.98 20.94 -15.87
CA PHE A 242 12.79 19.79 -15.45
C PHE A 242 14.29 20.13 -15.46
N VAL A 243 14.98 19.85 -14.36
CA VAL A 243 16.43 20.04 -14.20
C VAL A 243 17.12 18.79 -13.63
N ALA A 244 18.38 18.57 -14.01
CA ALA A 244 19.20 17.52 -13.42
C ALA A 244 19.61 17.87 -11.98
N GLY A 245 19.68 16.85 -11.13
CA GLY A 245 20.03 16.99 -9.73
C GLY A 245 18.84 17.39 -8.87
N TYR A 246 19.11 17.52 -7.57
CA TYR A 246 18.14 18.07 -6.64
C TYR A 246 18.37 19.58 -6.51
N ALA A 247 17.39 20.35 -6.97
CA ALA A 247 17.34 21.79 -6.77
C ALA A 247 16.16 22.09 -5.85
N ALA A 248 16.41 22.17 -4.54
CA ALA A 248 15.43 22.74 -3.63
C ALA A 248 15.29 24.22 -3.99
N ASP A 249 14.21 24.54 -4.70
CA ASP A 249 13.90 25.93 -5.01
C ASP A 249 13.26 26.59 -3.78
N ALA A 250 13.62 27.85 -3.53
CA ALA A 250 12.84 28.71 -2.62
C ALA A 250 11.53 29.20 -3.28
N GLY A 251 11.31 28.81 -4.54
CA GLY A 251 10.17 29.15 -5.37
C GLY A 251 8.82 28.64 -4.87
N HIS A 252 7.79 29.06 -5.58
CA HIS A 252 6.40 28.82 -5.21
C HIS A 252 5.93 27.44 -5.71
N PRO A 253 4.93 26.82 -5.07
CA PRO A 253 4.35 25.56 -5.55
C PRO A 253 3.82 25.72 -6.97
N ILE A 254 3.91 24.65 -7.76
CA ILE A 254 3.27 24.60 -9.09
C ILE A 254 1.75 24.65 -8.89
N THR A 255 1.14 25.78 -9.22
CA THR A 255 -0.31 25.98 -9.23
C THR A 255 -0.92 25.37 -10.50
N THR A 256 -2.25 25.26 -10.52
CA THR A 256 -2.98 24.74 -11.69
C THR A 256 -2.71 25.57 -12.95
N ASP A 257 -2.75 26.90 -12.85
CA ASP A 257 -2.47 27.81 -13.98
C ASP A 257 -1.04 27.67 -14.49
N LEU A 258 -0.06 27.55 -13.59
CA LEU A 258 1.33 27.34 -13.97
C LEU A 258 1.50 25.97 -14.63
N ALA A 259 0.88 24.92 -14.09
CA ALA A 259 0.89 23.61 -14.71
C ALA A 259 0.27 23.62 -16.11
N ASP A 260 -0.82 24.36 -16.34
CA ASP A 260 -1.41 24.51 -17.68
C ASP A 260 -0.45 25.21 -18.65
N ALA A 261 0.20 26.29 -18.20
CA ALA A 261 1.22 26.98 -19.00
C ALA A 261 2.41 26.07 -19.32
N MET A 262 2.88 25.28 -18.35
CA MET A 262 3.97 24.32 -18.54
C MET A 262 3.58 23.19 -19.50
N ILE A 263 2.35 22.69 -19.42
CA ILE A 263 1.85 21.63 -20.31
C ILE A 263 1.74 22.15 -21.75
N ALA A 264 1.33 23.40 -21.94
CA ALA A 264 1.26 24.04 -23.25
C ALA A 264 2.65 24.29 -23.87
N ASP A 265 3.69 24.46 -23.05
CA ASP A 265 5.06 24.70 -23.52
C ASP A 265 5.85 23.41 -23.71
N LEU A 266 5.95 22.98 -24.97
CA LEU A 266 6.69 21.78 -25.39
C LEU A 266 8.19 21.80 -25.04
N ARG A 267 8.77 22.96 -24.69
CA ARG A 267 10.17 23.05 -24.24
C ARG A 267 10.41 22.24 -22.97
N HIS A 268 9.44 22.13 -22.06
CA HIS A 268 9.59 21.34 -20.85
C HIS A 268 9.67 19.84 -21.14
N GLY A 269 8.82 19.33 -22.04
CA GLY A 269 8.91 17.95 -22.52
C GLY A 269 10.22 17.66 -23.27
N LYS A 270 10.73 18.62 -24.05
CA LYS A 270 12.05 18.51 -24.67
C LYS A 270 13.18 18.46 -23.64
N ALA A 271 13.14 19.32 -22.61
CA ALA A 271 14.13 19.32 -21.54
C ALA A 271 14.19 17.97 -20.81
N LEU A 272 13.04 17.37 -20.49
CA LEU A 272 12.98 16.03 -19.89
C LEU A 272 13.61 14.97 -20.82
N ARG A 273 13.30 14.99 -22.12
CA ARG A 273 13.92 14.09 -23.11
C ARG A 273 15.43 14.26 -23.18
N ASP A 274 15.92 15.50 -23.13
CA ASP A 274 17.35 15.78 -23.19
C ASP A 274 18.09 15.30 -21.94
N LEU A 275 17.47 15.41 -20.75
CA LEU A 275 18.03 14.90 -19.49
C LEU A 275 18.18 13.37 -19.48
N LEU A 276 17.25 12.67 -20.15
CA LEU A 276 17.17 11.22 -20.20
C LEU A 276 17.87 10.62 -21.43
N ARG A 277 18.34 11.47 -22.34
CA ARG A 277 19.02 11.04 -23.57
C ARG A 277 20.26 10.22 -23.22
N ASP A 278 20.44 9.10 -23.94
CA ASP A 278 21.57 8.18 -23.80
C ASP A 278 21.73 7.56 -22.40
N ARG A 279 20.67 7.59 -21.58
CA ARG A 279 20.63 6.95 -20.26
C ARG A 279 19.92 5.61 -20.35
N GLU A 280 20.57 4.54 -19.89
CA GLU A 280 19.92 3.25 -19.73
C GLU A 280 19.28 3.15 -18.33
N ILE A 281 17.97 3.41 -18.27
CA ILE A 281 17.18 3.39 -17.02
C ILE A 281 16.32 2.13 -16.96
N ASP A 282 16.39 1.42 -15.84
CA ASP A 282 15.65 0.17 -15.60
C ASP A 282 14.63 0.26 -14.46
N ASP A 283 14.77 1.25 -13.58
CA ASP A 283 13.92 1.44 -12.39
C ASP A 283 13.67 2.93 -12.14
N VAL A 284 12.41 3.34 -12.21
CA VAL A 284 11.96 4.73 -12.04
C VAL A 284 11.08 4.85 -10.81
N LEU A 285 11.34 5.86 -9.97
CA LEU A 285 10.43 6.32 -8.93
C LEU A 285 10.00 7.77 -9.17
N ILE A 286 8.68 7.99 -9.19
CA ILE A 286 8.07 9.32 -9.24
C ILE A 286 7.61 9.74 -7.85
N ALA A 287 8.13 10.86 -7.35
CA ALA A 287 7.78 11.47 -6.07
C ALA A 287 7.06 12.83 -6.26
N LEU A 288 6.25 12.95 -7.32
CA LEU A 288 5.43 14.12 -7.61
C LEU A 288 3.97 13.89 -7.16
N GLN A 289 3.27 14.96 -6.78
CA GLN A 289 1.86 14.94 -6.38
C GLN A 289 1.07 16.06 -7.07
N GLY A 290 -0.26 15.95 -7.13
CA GLY A 290 -1.15 17.00 -7.62
C GLY A 290 -0.79 17.51 -9.02
N ASP A 291 -0.75 18.84 -9.19
CA ASP A 291 -0.44 19.49 -10.46
C ASP A 291 0.97 19.18 -10.99
N GLN A 292 1.94 18.91 -10.12
CA GLN A 292 3.29 18.49 -10.54
C GLN A 292 3.25 17.14 -11.27
N LEU A 293 2.41 16.22 -10.78
CA LEU A 293 2.22 14.92 -11.42
C LEU A 293 1.45 15.07 -12.74
N ARG A 294 0.50 16.01 -12.81
CA ARG A 294 -0.24 16.33 -14.05
C ARG A 294 0.68 16.86 -15.15
N VAL A 295 1.65 17.71 -14.81
CA VAL A 295 2.69 18.17 -15.73
C VAL A 295 3.52 16.98 -16.26
N LEU A 296 3.94 16.07 -15.39
CA LEU A 296 4.71 14.89 -15.82
C LEU A 296 3.87 13.94 -16.71
N ASP A 297 2.59 13.73 -16.39
CA ASP A 297 1.69 12.90 -17.19
C ASP A 297 1.57 13.42 -18.63
N ALA A 298 1.55 14.74 -18.84
CA ALA A 298 1.50 15.35 -20.17
C ALA A 298 2.77 15.09 -21.01
N PHE A 299 3.90 14.79 -20.36
CA PHE A 299 5.18 14.48 -20.99
C PHE A 299 5.62 13.03 -20.70
N ALA A 300 4.66 12.13 -20.45
CA ALA A 300 4.94 10.73 -20.13
C ALA A 300 5.68 9.98 -21.25
N ASP A 301 5.56 10.44 -22.49
CA ASP A 301 6.27 9.90 -23.66
C ASP A 301 7.79 10.11 -23.58
N ALA A 302 8.24 11.14 -22.85
CA ALA A 302 9.64 11.42 -22.60
C ALA A 302 10.30 10.40 -21.65
N LEU A 303 9.51 9.72 -20.82
CA LEU A 303 10.02 8.74 -19.87
C LEU A 303 10.34 7.40 -20.56
N PRO A 304 11.46 6.74 -20.18
CA PRO A 304 11.76 5.40 -20.67
C PRO A 304 10.73 4.39 -20.17
N LEU A 305 10.42 3.40 -21.02
CA LEU A 305 9.68 2.21 -20.59
C LEU A 305 10.65 1.29 -19.85
N CYS A 306 10.51 1.26 -18.53
CA CYS A 306 11.40 0.52 -17.66
C CYS A 306 10.75 -0.75 -17.14
N ARG A 307 11.58 -1.71 -16.74
CA ARG A 307 11.15 -2.95 -16.09
C ARG A 307 10.40 -2.67 -14.78
N THR A 308 10.76 -1.60 -14.08
CA THR A 308 10.09 -1.17 -12.86
C THR A 308 9.77 0.31 -12.93
N MET A 309 8.48 0.63 -12.79
CA MET A 309 7.95 1.99 -12.81
C MET A 309 7.04 2.14 -11.60
N ALA A 310 7.41 3.01 -10.67
CA ALA A 310 6.70 3.18 -9.41
C ALA A 310 6.47 4.65 -9.09
N ARG A 311 5.49 4.93 -8.24
CA ARG A 311 5.25 6.27 -7.70
C ARG A 311 4.96 6.25 -6.22
N THR A 312 5.33 7.31 -5.54
CA THR A 312 4.87 7.54 -4.18
C THR A 312 3.40 7.98 -4.19
N ARG A 313 2.61 7.50 -3.23
CA ARG A 313 1.17 7.79 -3.11
C ARG A 313 0.80 8.08 -1.65
N ASN A 314 -0.38 8.64 -1.46
CA ASN A 314 -1.04 8.84 -0.17
C ASN A 314 -0.31 9.89 0.71
N SER A 315 -0.34 9.73 2.04
CA SER A 315 0.23 10.68 3.00
C SER A 315 1.75 10.82 2.89
N ALA A 316 2.31 11.98 3.31
CA ALA A 316 3.76 12.23 3.33
C ALA A 316 4.54 11.13 4.08
N LEU A 317 4.02 10.62 5.19
CA LEU A 317 4.64 9.51 5.93
C LEU A 317 4.73 8.24 5.09
N GLN A 318 3.66 7.90 4.35
CA GLN A 318 3.65 6.75 3.44
C GLN A 318 4.60 6.97 2.26
N GLN A 319 4.66 8.18 1.71
CA GLN A 319 5.60 8.53 0.65
C GLN A 319 7.05 8.35 1.08
N ARG A 320 7.41 8.72 2.32
CA ARG A 320 8.74 8.45 2.89
C ARG A 320 9.04 6.96 3.00
N VAL A 321 8.07 6.16 3.43
CA VAL A 321 8.21 4.69 3.47
C VAL A 321 8.38 4.12 2.05
N HIS A 322 7.65 4.64 1.07
CA HIS A 322 7.77 4.25 -0.33
C HIS A 322 9.16 4.59 -0.89
N LEU A 323 9.66 5.80 -0.66
CA LEU A 323 11.00 6.22 -1.07
C LEU A 323 12.06 5.33 -0.43
N ARG A 324 11.96 5.06 0.87
CA ARG A 324 12.89 4.14 1.56
C ARG A 324 12.86 2.73 0.98
N CYS A 325 11.66 2.18 0.76
CA CYS A 325 11.49 0.86 0.15
C CYS A 325 12.18 0.79 -1.21
N TRP A 326 12.02 1.83 -2.02
CA TRP A 326 12.69 1.92 -3.31
C TRP A 326 14.22 2.06 -3.15
N LEU A 327 14.71 2.93 -2.26
CA LEU A 327 16.15 3.10 -2.02
C LEU A 327 16.82 1.80 -1.54
N ASP A 328 16.15 1.03 -0.68
CA ASP A 328 16.65 -0.26 -0.17
C ASP A 328 16.84 -1.32 -1.28
N ARG A 329 16.22 -1.15 -2.46
CA ARG A 329 16.44 -2.00 -3.65
C ARG A 329 17.62 -1.58 -4.52
N GLY A 330 18.32 -0.49 -4.18
CA GLY A 330 19.46 -0.03 -4.95
C GLY A 330 20.69 -0.87 -4.70
N HIS A 331 21.45 -1.14 -5.75
CA HIS A 331 22.64 -2.00 -5.70
C HIS A 331 23.85 -1.30 -6.32
N ALA A 332 25.04 -1.49 -5.73
CA ALA A 332 26.29 -0.93 -6.24
C ALA A 332 26.82 -1.68 -7.47
N GLY A 333 26.28 -2.85 -7.80
CA GLY A 333 26.65 -3.61 -8.99
C GLY A 333 27.85 -4.55 -8.83
N ASN A 334 28.45 -4.61 -7.64
CA ASN A 334 29.62 -5.43 -7.28
C ASN A 334 29.31 -6.88 -6.88
N GLY A 335 28.06 -7.32 -7.00
CA GLY A 335 27.66 -8.68 -6.61
C GLY A 335 26.28 -9.09 -7.14
N ASN A 336 25.93 -10.36 -6.95
CA ASN A 336 24.57 -10.84 -7.16
C ASN A 336 23.73 -10.54 -5.91
N VAL A 337 22.47 -10.16 -6.13
CA VAL A 337 21.54 -9.81 -5.06
C VAL A 337 20.24 -10.57 -5.29
N GLY A 338 19.75 -11.22 -4.24
CA GLY A 338 18.51 -11.99 -4.25
C GLY A 338 17.31 -11.12 -4.66
N ALA A 339 16.44 -11.68 -5.51
CA ALA A 339 15.18 -11.07 -5.90
C ALA A 339 14.01 -11.62 -5.05
N GLY A 340 12.88 -10.92 -5.05
CA GLY A 340 11.64 -11.38 -4.42
C GLY A 340 11.26 -10.69 -3.10
N HIS A 341 10.00 -10.90 -2.70
CA HIS A 341 9.40 -10.30 -1.51
C HIS A 341 9.98 -10.85 -0.21
N ILE A 342 10.36 -9.97 0.70
CA ILE A 342 10.78 -10.35 2.05
C ILE A 342 9.55 -10.42 2.95
N ARG A 343 9.20 -11.64 3.36
CA ARG A 343 8.08 -11.87 4.29
C ARG A 343 8.52 -11.57 5.70
N TRP A 344 7.94 -10.53 6.30
CA TRP A 344 8.22 -10.13 7.67
C TRP A 344 7.25 -10.77 8.64
N GLY A 345 7.76 -11.25 9.77
CA GLY A 345 6.98 -11.80 10.86
C GLY A 345 7.51 -11.39 12.22
N LYS A 346 6.67 -11.57 13.24
CA LYS A 346 7.10 -11.60 14.64
C LYS A 346 7.04 -13.05 15.10
N ALA A 347 8.19 -13.60 15.48
CA ALA A 347 8.26 -14.88 16.17
C ALA A 347 8.33 -14.65 17.69
N ILE A 348 8.12 -15.72 18.47
CA ILE A 348 8.25 -15.72 19.94
C ILE A 348 9.61 -15.15 20.41
N LYS A 349 10.64 -15.23 19.55
CA LYS A 349 12.01 -14.75 19.81
C LYS A 349 12.37 -13.39 19.16
N GLY A 350 11.43 -12.68 18.52
CA GLY A 350 11.65 -11.33 17.97
C GLY A 350 11.33 -11.17 16.48
N LEU A 351 11.92 -10.14 15.85
CA LEU A 351 11.74 -9.82 14.43
C LEU A 351 12.38 -10.91 13.55
N VAL A 352 11.62 -11.37 12.56
CA VAL A 352 12.06 -12.36 11.55
C VAL A 352 11.73 -11.85 10.15
N GLY A 353 12.66 -12.04 9.22
CA GLY A 353 12.45 -11.82 7.79
C GLY A 353 12.78 -13.09 7.01
N LYS A 354 11.99 -13.41 5.98
CA LYS A 354 12.21 -14.58 5.12
C LYS A 354 12.30 -14.18 3.66
N LEU A 355 13.30 -14.72 2.97
CA LEU A 355 13.46 -14.59 1.51
C LEU A 355 13.86 -15.95 0.94
N GLY A 356 12.95 -16.58 0.19
CA GLY A 356 13.15 -17.95 -0.27
C GLY A 356 13.33 -18.93 0.91
N GLU A 357 14.42 -19.71 0.87
CA GLU A 357 14.80 -20.65 1.94
C GLU A 357 15.47 -19.98 3.16
N PHE A 358 15.92 -18.73 3.02
CA PHE A 358 16.67 -18.02 4.04
C PHE A 358 15.74 -17.31 5.02
N THR A 359 16.08 -17.44 6.31
CA THR A 359 15.41 -16.76 7.41
C THR A 359 16.45 -15.95 8.18
N ALA A 360 16.30 -14.62 8.19
CA ALA A 360 17.06 -13.76 9.09
C ALA A 360 16.28 -13.57 10.38
N ARG A 361 16.96 -13.70 11.52
CA ARG A 361 16.40 -13.44 12.85
C ARG A 361 17.33 -12.61 13.72
N HIS A 362 16.73 -11.78 14.57
CA HIS A 362 17.47 -11.16 15.67
C HIS A 362 17.73 -12.19 16.77
N ALA A 363 18.99 -12.52 17.02
CA ALA A 363 19.41 -13.54 17.99
C ALA A 363 19.66 -12.99 19.40
N GLY A 364 19.59 -11.66 19.60
CA GLY A 364 19.81 -11.01 20.89
C GLY A 364 21.00 -10.05 20.86
N PRO A 365 21.51 -9.64 22.05
CA PRO A 365 22.73 -8.82 22.13
C PRO A 365 23.94 -9.59 21.59
N ALA A 366 24.82 -8.90 20.88
CA ALA A 366 26.10 -9.46 20.44
C ALA A 366 27.07 -9.61 21.64
N PRO A 367 28.07 -10.51 21.57
CA PRO A 367 28.98 -10.81 22.69
C PRO A 367 29.73 -9.60 23.28
N TRP A 368 30.03 -8.59 22.46
CA TRP A 368 30.76 -7.39 22.90
C TRP A 368 29.83 -6.19 22.99
N ARG A 369 29.29 -5.74 21.85
CA ARG A 369 28.40 -4.59 21.75
C ARG A 369 27.52 -4.69 20.50
N GLY A 370 26.26 -4.27 20.61
CA GLY A 370 25.29 -4.27 19.51
C GLY A 370 24.35 -5.47 19.55
N HIS A 371 23.80 -5.81 18.39
CA HIS A 371 22.74 -6.79 18.18
C HIS A 371 23.19 -7.82 17.16
N LEU A 372 22.94 -9.09 17.43
CA LEU A 372 23.29 -10.19 16.55
C LEU A 372 22.10 -10.55 15.65
N ILE A 373 22.34 -10.57 14.35
CA ILE A 373 21.47 -11.15 13.34
C ILE A 373 22.05 -12.50 12.93
N ARG A 374 21.19 -13.52 12.84
CA ARG A 374 21.53 -14.84 12.30
C ARG A 374 20.72 -15.12 11.05
N VAL A 375 21.38 -15.58 9.99
CA VAL A 375 20.74 -16.08 8.77
C VAL A 375 20.79 -17.60 8.76
N GLU A 376 19.60 -18.20 8.65
CA GLU A 376 19.39 -19.64 8.78
C GLU A 376 18.67 -20.20 7.56
N ILE A 377 18.94 -21.47 7.25
CA ILE A 377 18.22 -22.27 6.25
C ILE A 377 17.21 -23.13 6.99
N ALA A 378 15.97 -23.14 6.49
CA ALA A 378 14.85 -23.85 7.12
C ALA A 378 14.59 -23.46 8.60
N GLY A 379 15.17 -22.37 9.10
CA GLY A 379 14.97 -21.85 10.45
C GLY A 379 15.71 -22.59 11.56
N GLU A 380 16.64 -23.48 11.22
CA GLU A 380 17.32 -24.33 12.21
C GLU A 380 18.85 -24.30 12.10
N HIS A 381 19.40 -24.13 10.89
CA HIS A 381 20.83 -24.22 10.63
C HIS A 381 21.38 -22.91 10.10
N LEU A 382 22.49 -22.42 10.65
CA LEU A 382 23.20 -21.26 10.12
C LEU A 382 23.59 -21.50 8.66
N ALA A 383 23.37 -20.49 7.82
CA ALA A 383 23.63 -20.54 6.39
C ALA A 383 25.14 -20.46 6.07
N HIS A 384 25.91 -21.48 6.43
CA HIS A 384 27.33 -21.59 6.07
C HIS A 384 27.53 -22.09 4.63
N GLY A 385 28.72 -21.82 4.07
CA GLY A 385 29.11 -22.33 2.74
C GLY A 385 28.60 -21.50 1.55
N TYR A 386 28.07 -20.29 1.78
CA TYR A 386 27.64 -19.38 0.73
C TYR A 386 28.74 -18.39 0.38
N VAL A 387 28.94 -18.15 -0.91
CA VAL A 387 29.87 -17.15 -1.43
C VAL A 387 29.17 -16.16 -2.36
N THR A 388 29.68 -14.94 -2.40
CA THR A 388 29.26 -13.93 -3.38
C THR A 388 29.67 -14.35 -4.80
N ALA A 389 29.21 -13.60 -5.80
CA ALA A 389 29.63 -13.81 -7.19
C ALA A 389 31.15 -13.62 -7.42
N SER A 390 31.83 -12.89 -6.53
CA SER A 390 33.30 -12.74 -6.55
C SER A 390 34.03 -13.84 -5.78
N GLY A 391 33.31 -14.82 -5.22
CA GLY A 391 33.89 -15.92 -4.44
C GLY A 391 34.17 -15.56 -2.97
N GLU A 392 33.73 -14.40 -2.49
CA GLU A 392 33.92 -14.01 -1.09
C GLU A 392 32.91 -14.72 -0.17
N PRO A 393 33.33 -15.31 0.96
CA PRO A 393 32.41 -15.93 1.92
C PRO A 393 31.40 -14.95 2.49
N VAL A 394 30.12 -15.34 2.52
CA VAL A 394 29.04 -14.58 3.18
C VAL A 394 28.88 -15.07 4.61
N CYS A 395 29.05 -14.18 5.60
CA CYS A 395 28.91 -14.53 7.01
C CYS A 395 27.42 -14.64 7.41
N PRO A 396 26.96 -15.76 8.00
CA PRO A 396 25.57 -15.89 8.45
C PRO A 396 25.30 -15.17 9.78
N GLU A 397 26.34 -14.66 10.45
CA GLU A 397 26.24 -13.89 11.69
C GLU A 397 26.68 -12.44 11.47
N ILE A 398 25.78 -11.49 11.72
CA ILE A 398 26.00 -10.07 11.45
C ILE A 398 25.76 -9.29 12.73
N VAL A 399 26.72 -8.44 13.11
CA VAL A 399 26.62 -7.57 14.29
C VAL A 399 26.20 -6.18 13.86
N VAL A 400 25.10 -5.68 14.45
CA VAL A 400 24.54 -4.36 14.18
C VAL A 400 24.65 -3.50 15.43
N SER A 401 25.24 -2.33 15.31
CA SER A 401 25.48 -1.42 16.46
C SER A 401 24.18 -0.87 17.08
N ASN A 402 23.13 -0.67 16.27
CA ASN A 402 21.88 -0.04 16.70
C ASN A 402 20.64 -0.86 16.30
N LYS A 403 19.78 -1.15 17.28
CA LYS A 403 18.53 -1.88 17.11
C LYS A 403 17.62 -1.27 16.03
N ALA A 404 17.64 0.06 15.84
CA ALA A 404 16.83 0.76 14.86
C ALA A 404 17.12 0.32 13.40
N HIS A 405 18.35 -0.17 13.13
CA HIS A 405 18.74 -0.62 11.80
C HIS A 405 18.49 -2.11 11.56
N LEU A 406 18.03 -2.87 12.56
CA LEU A 406 17.86 -4.33 12.45
C LEU A 406 17.10 -4.76 11.20
N ARG A 407 15.95 -4.14 10.92
CA ARG A 407 15.14 -4.52 9.75
C ARG A 407 15.88 -4.30 8.43
N ARG A 408 16.62 -3.18 8.32
CA ARG A 408 17.42 -2.84 7.14
C ARG A 408 18.56 -3.85 6.97
N GLU A 409 19.33 -4.09 8.03
CA GLU A 409 20.45 -5.01 8.00
C GLU A 409 20.01 -6.47 7.73
N MET A 410 18.88 -6.90 8.29
CA MET A 410 18.29 -8.20 7.98
C MET A 410 17.89 -8.30 6.50
N ALA A 411 17.35 -7.23 5.91
CA ALA A 411 17.01 -7.22 4.49
C ALA A 411 18.27 -7.31 3.62
N VAL A 412 19.31 -6.54 3.93
CA VAL A 412 20.61 -6.60 3.25
C VAL A 412 21.20 -8.01 3.34
N ALA A 413 21.18 -8.62 4.53
CA ALA A 413 21.65 -9.98 4.75
C ALA A 413 20.89 -11.01 3.89
N LEU A 414 19.56 -11.00 3.95
CA LEU A 414 18.72 -11.89 3.16
C LEU A 414 18.98 -11.75 1.66
N ARG A 415 19.16 -10.52 1.19
CA ARG A 415 19.45 -10.21 -0.21
C ARG A 415 20.84 -10.68 -0.63
N ALA A 416 21.85 -10.56 0.24
CA ALA A 416 23.18 -11.11 0.00
C ALA A 416 23.13 -12.64 -0.11
N PHE A 417 22.47 -13.32 0.84
CA PHE A 417 22.29 -14.78 0.81
C PHE A 417 21.47 -15.26 -0.38
N GLY A 418 20.36 -14.59 -0.71
CA GLY A 418 19.54 -14.93 -1.86
C GLY A 418 20.21 -14.71 -3.22
N GLY A 419 21.32 -13.96 -3.26
CA GLY A 419 22.17 -13.79 -4.45
C GLY A 419 23.45 -14.62 -4.43
N ALA A 420 23.75 -15.28 -3.32
CA ALA A 420 24.96 -16.06 -3.12
C ALA A 420 24.83 -17.46 -3.72
N THR A 421 25.98 -18.06 -4.03
CA THR A 421 26.05 -19.46 -4.50
C THR A 421 26.57 -20.33 -3.37
N ARG A 422 25.97 -21.50 -3.18
CA ARG A 422 26.44 -22.48 -2.21
C ARG A 422 27.61 -23.27 -2.80
N LEU A 423 28.78 -23.18 -2.17
CA LEU A 423 29.88 -24.10 -2.44
C LEU A 423 29.63 -25.34 -1.59
N ALA A 424 29.46 -26.49 -2.25
CA ALA A 424 29.17 -27.78 -1.64
C ALA A 424 30.31 -28.25 -0.72
#